data_AF-A0A1H1RZ19-F1
#
_entry.id   AF-A0A1H1RZ19-F1
#
_cell.length_a   1.000
_cell.length_b   1.000
_cell.length_c   1.000
_cell.angle_alpha   90.00
_cell.angle_beta   90.00
_cell.angle_gamma   90.00
#
_symmetry.space_group_name_H-M   'P 1'
#
loop_
_entity.id
_entity.type
_entity.pdbx_description
1 polymer ?
#
loop_
_entity_poly.entity_id
_entity_poly.type
_entity_poly.pdbx_seq_one_letter_code
_entity_poly.pdbx_strand_id
1 'polypeptide(L)'
;MTKYKSRRRWQAECWLSRQTDTLAEHLSALREQLLPATWPVRCARAGGLPDGRLGNWQPQPGSSSAELALLLQPVPLEQRQLLGSLLDAPAAGALALVEAVEQLELEWRQRLDPLHSHRQYAAQLETLARLLKLTPAARSAYLDNERKIFPAIDILLFESLPIRLRTDMANRHVMGDGACLQWWLERLLARAGVSGYDLGSLGDDDWPEIPPAWLALGWIVSLRFAAG
;
A
#
# COMPACT_ATOMS: atom_id res chain seq x y z
N MET A 1 1.76 -56.57 -25.08
CA MET A 1 1.27 -56.03 -26.37
C MET A 1 0.90 -54.57 -26.17
N THR A 2 1.76 -53.65 -26.60
CA THR A 2 1.53 -52.21 -26.51
C THR A 2 0.48 -51.79 -27.54
N LYS A 3 -0.70 -51.33 -27.07
CA LYS A 3 -1.75 -50.78 -27.94
C LYS A 3 -1.20 -49.52 -28.61
N TYR A 4 -1.04 -49.56 -29.94
CA TYR A 4 -0.71 -48.39 -30.75
C TYR A 4 -1.72 -47.27 -30.45
N LYS A 5 -1.26 -46.15 -29.86
CA LYS A 5 -2.07 -44.93 -29.77
C LYS A 5 -2.41 -44.53 -31.20
N SER A 6 -3.70 -44.45 -31.55
CA SER A 6 -4.10 -44.00 -32.88
C SER A 6 -3.53 -42.59 -33.12
N ARG A 7 -2.99 -42.34 -34.32
CA ARG A 7 -2.39 -41.04 -34.68
C ARG A 7 -3.32 -39.86 -34.33
N ARG A 8 -4.63 -40.04 -34.50
CA ARG A 8 -5.66 -39.07 -34.12
C ARG A 8 -5.73 -38.80 -32.61
N ARG A 9 -5.63 -39.84 -31.78
CA ARG A 9 -5.62 -39.70 -30.31
C ARG A 9 -4.36 -39.00 -29.83
N TRP A 10 -3.21 -39.33 -30.41
CA TRP A 10 -1.96 -38.62 -30.11
C TRP A 10 -2.00 -37.15 -30.53
N GLN A 11 -2.54 -36.85 -31.72
CA GLN A 11 -2.74 -35.46 -32.16
C GLN A 11 -3.71 -34.69 -31.26
N ALA A 12 -4.79 -35.31 -30.78
CA ALA A 12 -5.72 -34.71 -29.84
C ALA A 12 -5.08 -34.47 -28.46
N GLU A 13 -4.30 -35.41 -27.94
CA GLU A 13 -3.53 -35.26 -26.69
C GLU A 13 -2.51 -34.11 -26.81
N CYS A 14 -1.77 -34.01 -27.92
CA CYS A 14 -0.84 -32.91 -28.17
C CYS A 14 -1.56 -31.56 -28.33
N TRP A 15 -2.72 -31.54 -28.99
CA TRP A 15 -3.53 -30.33 -29.13
C TRP A 15 -4.05 -29.86 -27.76
N LEU A 16 -4.60 -30.77 -26.95
CA LEU A 16 -5.06 -30.47 -25.59
C LEU A 16 -3.93 -29.95 -24.70
N SER A 17 -2.76 -30.60 -24.72
CA SER A 17 -1.58 -30.14 -23.97
C SER A 17 -1.17 -28.72 -24.35
N ARG A 18 -1.13 -28.41 -25.65
CA ARG A 18 -0.81 -27.05 -26.10
C ARG A 18 -1.85 -26.03 -25.65
N GLN A 19 -3.14 -26.38 -25.72
CA GLN A 19 -4.20 -25.48 -25.24
C GLN A 19 -4.13 -25.26 -23.73
N THR A 20 -3.78 -26.28 -22.94
CA THR A 20 -3.58 -26.12 -21.49
C THR A 20 -2.38 -25.22 -21.19
N ASP A 21 -1.29 -25.35 -21.94
CA ASP A 21 -0.11 -24.49 -21.77
C ASP A 21 -0.46 -23.03 -22.13
N THR A 22 -1.14 -22.79 -23.25
CA THR A 22 -1.61 -21.45 -23.63
C THR A 22 -2.58 -20.85 -22.61
N LEU A 23 -3.51 -21.65 -22.06
CA LEU A 23 -4.40 -21.19 -21.01
C LEU A 23 -3.67 -20.87 -19.70
N ALA A 24 -2.65 -21.66 -19.35
CA ALA A 24 -1.81 -21.39 -18.19
C ALA A 24 -1.01 -20.08 -18.36
N GLU A 25 -0.46 -19.83 -19.54
CA GLU A 25 0.22 -18.58 -19.89
C GLU A 25 -0.73 -17.38 -19.82
N HIS A 26 -1.93 -17.48 -20.43
CA HIS A 26 -2.93 -16.43 -20.36
C HIS A 26 -3.42 -16.16 -18.93
N LEU A 27 -3.60 -17.22 -18.13
CA LEU A 27 -4.01 -17.10 -16.74
C LEU A 27 -2.89 -16.52 -15.87
N SER A 28 -1.62 -16.83 -16.17
CA SER A 28 -0.47 -16.19 -15.52
C SER A 28 -0.40 -14.70 -15.86
N ALA A 29 -0.55 -14.33 -17.13
CA ALA A 29 -0.55 -12.94 -17.56
C ALA A 29 -1.73 -12.16 -16.95
N LEU A 30 -2.93 -12.75 -16.90
CA LEU A 30 -4.08 -12.16 -16.22
C LEU A 30 -3.85 -12.01 -14.71
N ARG A 31 -3.23 -13.00 -14.06
CA ARG A 31 -2.84 -12.90 -12.65
C ARG A 31 -1.86 -11.76 -12.43
N GLU A 32 -0.84 -11.63 -13.26
CA GLU A 32 0.12 -10.52 -13.18
C GLU A 32 -0.53 -9.15 -13.37
N GLN A 33 -1.51 -9.03 -14.29
CA GLN A 33 -2.28 -7.80 -14.48
C GLN A 33 -3.20 -7.45 -13.31
N LEU A 34 -3.62 -8.44 -12.52
CA LEU A 34 -4.50 -8.28 -11.37
C LEU A 34 -3.74 -8.21 -10.03
N LEU A 35 -2.44 -8.49 -10.03
CA LEU A 35 -1.60 -8.35 -8.84
C LEU A 35 -1.37 -6.85 -8.55
N PRO A 36 -1.34 -6.45 -7.26
CA PRO A 36 -0.97 -5.10 -6.90
C PRO A 36 0.40 -4.75 -7.49
N ALA A 37 0.57 -3.49 -7.91
CA ALA A 37 1.85 -3.02 -8.42
C ALA A 37 2.99 -3.30 -7.42
N THR A 38 4.14 -3.75 -7.92
CA THR A 38 5.32 -4.03 -7.11
C THR A 38 5.94 -2.74 -6.57
N TRP A 39 6.75 -2.83 -5.52
CA TRP A 39 7.44 -1.67 -4.94
C TRP A 39 8.27 -0.86 -5.95
N PRO A 40 9.08 -1.47 -6.85
CA PRO A 40 9.78 -0.72 -7.89
C PRO A 40 8.84 0.08 -8.80
N VAL A 41 7.72 -0.53 -9.22
CA VAL A 41 6.74 0.12 -10.10
C VAL A 41 6.08 1.30 -9.39
N ARG A 42 5.78 1.17 -8.09
CA ARG A 42 5.23 2.27 -7.28
C ARG A 42 6.24 3.41 -7.10
N CYS A 43 7.49 3.11 -6.78
CA CYS A 43 8.52 4.16 -6.65
C CYS A 43 8.73 4.91 -7.96
N ALA A 44 8.77 4.20 -9.09
CA ALA A 44 8.88 4.81 -10.41
C ALA A 44 7.66 5.67 -10.78
N ARG A 45 6.44 5.26 -10.37
CA ARG A 45 5.20 6.01 -10.60
C ARG A 45 5.11 7.29 -9.78
N ALA A 46 5.67 7.30 -8.56
CA ALA A 46 5.52 8.42 -7.62
C ALA A 46 5.86 9.77 -8.26
N GLY A 47 7.04 9.92 -8.86
CA GLY A 47 7.49 11.19 -9.47
C GLY A 47 6.67 11.65 -10.68
N GLY A 48 5.84 10.78 -11.27
CA GLY A 48 5.00 11.09 -12.42
C GLY A 48 3.57 11.50 -12.07
N LEU A 49 3.17 11.48 -10.80
CA LEU A 49 1.81 11.82 -10.41
C LEU A 49 1.58 13.33 -10.42
N PRO A 50 0.55 13.83 -11.12
CA PRO A 50 0.26 15.26 -11.17
C PRO A 50 -0.17 15.78 -9.80
N ASP A 51 0.26 17.01 -9.47
CA ASP A 51 -0.34 17.76 -8.36
C ASP A 51 -1.73 18.23 -8.79
N GLY A 52 -2.73 17.95 -7.96
CA GLY A 52 -4.10 18.33 -8.21
C GLY A 52 -5.06 17.15 -8.17
N ARG A 53 -6.19 17.32 -8.85
CA ARG A 53 -7.34 16.46 -8.71
C ARG A 53 -7.95 16.15 -10.07
N LEU A 54 -8.28 14.88 -10.30
CA LEU A 54 -8.83 14.40 -11.57
C LEU A 54 -10.35 14.14 -11.52
N GLY A 55 -11.01 14.38 -10.37
CA GLY A 55 -12.45 14.14 -10.16
C GLY A 55 -13.14 15.22 -9.32
N ASN A 56 -14.46 15.10 -9.16
CA ASN A 56 -15.32 16.07 -8.46
C ASN A 56 -15.85 15.60 -7.09
N TRP A 57 -15.64 14.34 -6.71
CA TRP A 57 -16.01 13.78 -5.40
C TRP A 57 -15.63 14.67 -4.19
N GLN A 58 -16.37 14.75 -3.10
CA GLN A 58 -15.89 15.53 -1.94
C GLN A 58 -16.20 14.76 -0.66
N PRO A 59 -15.31 14.81 0.34
CA PRO A 59 -15.63 14.22 1.63
C PRO A 59 -16.81 14.97 2.24
N GLN A 60 -17.65 14.24 2.97
CA GLN A 60 -18.74 14.86 3.70
C GLN A 60 -18.18 15.88 4.71
N PRO A 61 -18.72 17.11 4.79
CA PRO A 61 -18.30 18.09 5.78
C PRO A 61 -18.43 17.55 7.21
N GLY A 62 -17.40 17.78 8.03
CA GLY A 62 -17.35 17.29 9.42
C GLY A 62 -17.10 15.79 9.57
N SER A 63 -16.77 15.07 8.48
CA SER A 63 -16.34 13.67 8.55
C SER A 63 -14.83 13.54 8.83
N SER A 64 -14.42 12.35 9.28
CA SER A 64 -13.00 11.99 9.43
C SER A 64 -12.19 12.19 8.13
N SER A 65 -12.80 11.98 6.97
CA SER A 65 -12.18 12.19 5.66
C SER A 65 -11.98 13.67 5.34
N ALA A 66 -12.87 14.55 5.80
CA ALA A 66 -12.70 16.00 5.66
C ALA A 66 -11.54 16.51 6.53
N GLU A 67 -11.39 15.97 7.75
CA GLU A 67 -10.24 16.26 8.60
C GLU A 67 -8.93 15.75 7.97
N LEU A 68 -8.94 14.54 7.40
CA LEU A 68 -7.80 14.00 6.69
C LEU A 68 -7.36 14.91 5.52
N ALA A 69 -8.31 15.48 4.78
CA ALA A 69 -7.99 16.41 3.71
C ALA A 69 -7.20 17.63 4.21
N LEU A 70 -7.53 18.15 5.40
CA LEU A 70 -6.80 19.27 6.01
C LEU A 70 -5.39 18.86 6.46
N LEU A 71 -5.22 17.63 6.97
CA LEU A 71 -3.90 17.11 7.35
C LEU A 71 -2.96 16.93 6.16
N LEU A 72 -3.49 16.55 5.00
CA LEU A 72 -2.69 16.29 3.80
C LEU A 72 -2.32 17.56 3.04
N GLN A 73 -3.02 18.67 3.24
CA GLN A 73 -2.71 19.95 2.59
C GLN A 73 -1.28 20.47 2.82
N PRO A 74 -0.75 20.51 4.05
CA PRO A 74 0.61 21.00 4.31
C PRO A 74 1.72 20.02 3.91
N VAL A 75 1.39 18.80 3.49
CA VAL A 75 2.41 17.79 3.15
C VAL A 75 3.12 18.15 1.84
N PRO A 76 4.47 18.08 1.80
CA PRO A 76 5.25 18.33 0.60
C PRO A 76 4.77 17.50 -0.61
N LEU A 77 4.94 18.03 -1.82
CA LEU A 77 4.42 17.39 -3.03
C LEU A 77 5.04 16.01 -3.26
N GLU A 78 6.36 15.89 -3.08
CA GLU A 78 7.10 14.64 -3.28
C GLU A 78 6.58 13.55 -2.35
N GLN A 79 6.22 13.95 -1.13
CA GLN A 79 5.61 13.10 -0.15
C GLN A 79 4.19 12.69 -0.55
N ARG A 80 3.35 13.64 -0.99
CA ARG A 80 2.00 13.33 -1.50
C ARG A 80 2.02 12.46 -2.74
N GLN A 81 3.02 12.61 -3.60
CA GLN A 81 3.26 11.77 -4.78
C GLN A 81 3.59 10.34 -4.40
N LEU A 82 4.48 10.15 -3.41
CA LEU A 82 4.73 8.82 -2.86
C LEU A 82 3.46 8.21 -2.26
N LEU A 83 2.71 8.95 -1.41
CA LEU A 83 1.40 8.49 -0.90
C LEU A 83 0.47 8.07 -2.02
N GLY A 84 0.34 8.91 -3.06
CA GLY A 84 -0.52 8.63 -4.19
C GLY A 84 -0.15 7.32 -4.88
N SER A 85 1.15 7.05 -5.05
CA SER A 85 1.56 5.79 -5.63
C SER A 85 1.37 4.57 -4.72
N LEU A 86 1.44 4.74 -3.40
CA LEU A 86 1.21 3.64 -2.44
C LEU A 86 -0.28 3.29 -2.33
N LEU A 87 -1.15 4.30 -2.47
CA LEU A 87 -2.61 4.18 -2.45
C LEU A 87 -3.22 3.87 -3.82
N ASP A 88 -2.39 3.74 -4.87
CA ASP A 88 -2.81 3.65 -6.27
C ASP A 88 -3.65 4.84 -6.79
N ALA A 89 -3.57 5.99 -6.11
CA ALA A 89 -4.29 7.21 -6.45
C ALA A 89 -3.91 7.76 -7.84
N PRO A 90 -4.87 8.33 -8.58
CA PRO A 90 -4.61 8.85 -9.92
C PRO A 90 -3.87 10.20 -9.91
N ALA A 91 -3.83 10.90 -8.77
CA ALA A 91 -3.15 12.18 -8.58
C ALA A 91 -2.66 12.37 -7.13
N ALA A 92 -1.78 13.34 -6.92
CA ALA A 92 -1.16 13.63 -5.62
C ALA A 92 -1.85 14.78 -4.83
N GLY A 93 -2.95 15.35 -5.34
CA GLY A 93 -3.70 16.37 -4.59
C GLY A 93 -4.34 15.79 -3.33
N ALA A 94 -4.41 16.58 -2.24
CA ALA A 94 -4.94 16.13 -0.95
C ALA A 94 -6.29 15.42 -1.06
N LEU A 95 -7.26 15.99 -1.81
CA LEU A 95 -8.57 15.37 -2.01
C LEU A 95 -8.52 14.07 -2.82
N ALA A 96 -7.60 13.94 -3.79
CA ALA A 96 -7.44 12.71 -4.55
C ALA A 96 -6.86 11.59 -3.68
N LEU A 97 -5.96 11.93 -2.74
CA LEU A 97 -5.44 10.99 -1.75
C LEU A 97 -6.54 10.55 -0.77
N VAL A 98 -7.38 11.47 -0.30
CA VAL A 98 -8.52 11.11 0.57
C VAL A 98 -9.48 10.17 -0.17
N GLU A 99 -9.81 10.48 -1.42
CA GLU A 99 -10.66 9.64 -2.26
C GLU A 99 -10.08 8.22 -2.42
N ALA A 100 -8.77 8.12 -2.67
CA ALA A 100 -8.06 6.85 -2.77
C ALA A 100 -8.07 6.07 -1.43
N VAL A 101 -7.94 6.75 -0.29
CA VAL A 101 -8.10 6.13 1.03
C VAL A 101 -9.52 5.58 1.20
N GLU A 102 -10.55 6.31 0.78
CA GLU A 102 -11.92 5.83 0.91
C GLU A 102 -12.23 4.64 0.02
N GLN A 103 -11.63 4.57 -1.16
CA GLN A 103 -11.77 3.47 -2.11
C GLN A 103 -10.88 2.27 -1.77
N LEU A 104 -10.01 2.39 -0.76
CA LEU A 104 -9.02 1.38 -0.46
C LEU A 104 -9.67 0.07 0.01
N GLU A 105 -9.21 -1.04 -0.58
CA GLU A 105 -9.68 -2.39 -0.28
C GLU A 105 -8.69 -3.12 0.63
N LEU A 106 -8.80 -2.88 1.93
CA LEU A 106 -7.97 -3.51 2.96
C LEU A 106 -8.30 -4.98 3.19
N GLU A 107 -9.58 -5.35 3.10
CA GLU A 107 -10.07 -6.71 3.35
C GLU A 107 -10.79 -7.28 2.10
N TRP A 108 -10.68 -8.59 1.86
CA TRP A 108 -11.36 -9.26 0.74
C TRP A 108 -12.87 -9.01 0.72
N ARG A 109 -13.52 -8.85 1.89
CA ARG A 109 -14.96 -8.56 2.00
C ARG A 109 -15.31 -7.21 1.40
N GLN A 110 -14.41 -6.23 1.50
CA GLN A 110 -14.61 -4.90 0.93
C GLN A 110 -14.61 -4.94 -0.60
N ARG A 111 -13.88 -5.88 -1.21
CA ARG A 111 -13.83 -6.10 -2.67
C ARG A 111 -15.14 -6.65 -3.24
N LEU A 112 -15.94 -7.31 -2.40
CA LEU A 112 -17.18 -7.97 -2.79
C LEU A 112 -18.43 -7.12 -2.50
N ASP A 113 -18.25 -5.91 -1.98
CA ASP A 113 -19.35 -5.01 -1.66
C ASP A 113 -19.45 -3.89 -2.71
N PRO A 114 -20.19 -4.11 -3.81
CA PRO A 114 -20.36 -3.12 -4.87
C PRO A 114 -21.24 -1.93 -4.44
N LEU A 115 -21.93 -2.01 -3.29
CA LEU A 115 -22.82 -0.95 -2.82
C LEU A 115 -22.08 0.15 -2.06
N HIS A 116 -20.90 -0.15 -1.51
CA HIS A 116 -20.08 0.80 -0.76
C HIS A 116 -18.72 0.98 -1.42
N SER A 117 -18.68 1.81 -2.47
CA SER A 117 -17.44 2.17 -3.18
C SER A 117 -16.52 3.10 -2.38
N HIS A 118 -17.06 3.79 -1.38
CA HIS A 118 -16.34 4.75 -0.55
C HIS A 118 -16.58 4.44 0.93
N ARG A 119 -15.51 4.34 1.70
CA ARG A 119 -15.52 4.08 3.13
C ARG A 119 -14.76 5.19 3.83
N GLN A 120 -15.45 5.94 4.69
CA GLN A 120 -14.82 7.03 5.44
C GLN A 120 -13.53 6.59 6.12
N TYR A 121 -12.59 7.51 6.27
CA TYR A 121 -11.27 7.26 6.85
C TYR A 121 -11.34 6.51 8.20
N ALA A 122 -12.25 6.89 9.10
CA ALA A 122 -12.47 6.20 10.36
C ALA A 122 -12.82 4.71 10.21
N ALA A 123 -13.58 4.33 9.18
CA ALA A 123 -13.89 2.93 8.88
C ALA A 123 -12.67 2.17 8.33
N GLN A 124 -11.81 2.84 7.56
CA GLN A 124 -10.55 2.25 7.10
C GLN A 124 -9.61 1.96 8.26
N LEU A 125 -9.48 2.90 9.20
CA LEU A 125 -8.70 2.69 10.42
C LEU A 125 -9.24 1.55 11.28
N GLU A 126 -10.57 1.43 11.40
CA GLU A 126 -11.19 0.31 12.10
C GLU A 126 -10.82 -1.04 11.46
N THR A 127 -10.92 -1.14 10.13
CA THR A 127 -10.52 -2.36 9.39
C THR A 127 -9.02 -2.64 9.56
N LEU A 128 -8.16 -1.63 9.41
CA LEU A 128 -6.72 -1.80 9.55
C LEU A 128 -6.35 -2.29 10.96
N ALA A 129 -6.94 -1.71 12.01
CA ALA A 129 -6.72 -2.15 13.39
C ALA A 129 -7.06 -3.64 13.56
N ARG A 130 -8.16 -4.13 12.97
CA ARG A 130 -8.50 -5.55 13.01
C ARG A 130 -7.51 -6.42 12.25
N LEU A 131 -7.04 -5.99 11.07
CA LEU A 131 -6.03 -6.72 10.28
C LEU A 131 -4.70 -6.82 11.02
N LEU A 132 -4.34 -5.78 11.79
CA LEU A 132 -3.19 -5.76 12.70
C LEU A 132 -3.44 -6.51 14.01
N LYS A 133 -4.60 -7.18 14.16
CA LYS A 133 -5.00 -7.92 15.38
C LYS A 133 -5.08 -7.05 16.64
N LEU A 134 -5.37 -5.76 16.48
CA LEU A 134 -5.60 -4.81 17.56
C LEU A 134 -7.10 -4.75 17.91
N THR A 135 -7.44 -4.32 19.13
CA THR A 135 -8.83 -4.04 19.51
C THR A 135 -9.26 -2.68 18.94
N PRO A 136 -10.18 -2.63 17.94
CA PRO A 136 -10.59 -1.38 17.34
C PRO A 136 -11.46 -0.56 18.31
N ALA A 137 -11.22 0.74 18.35
CA ALA A 137 -12.12 1.73 18.90
C ALA A 137 -13.26 2.03 17.91
N ALA A 138 -14.35 2.58 18.42
CA ALA A 138 -15.49 3.00 17.62
C ALA A 138 -15.09 4.06 16.58
N ARG A 139 -15.79 4.12 15.46
CA ARG A 139 -15.52 5.09 14.37
C ARG A 139 -15.58 6.56 14.81
N SER A 140 -16.40 6.87 15.81
CA SER A 140 -16.46 8.22 16.40
C SER A 140 -15.22 8.59 17.22
N ALA A 141 -14.45 7.60 17.68
CA ALA A 141 -13.20 7.75 18.43
C ALA A 141 -12.00 7.24 17.60
N TYR A 142 -12.02 7.51 16.28
CA TYR A 142 -11.02 6.95 15.36
C TYR A 142 -9.57 7.35 15.67
N LEU A 143 -9.35 8.49 16.36
CA LEU A 143 -8.02 8.91 16.83
C LEU A 143 -7.38 7.89 17.79
N ASP A 144 -8.19 7.13 18.54
CA ASP A 144 -7.65 6.04 19.37
C ASP A 144 -7.19 4.86 18.51
N ASN A 145 -7.77 4.66 17.32
CA ASN A 145 -7.24 3.70 16.35
C ASN A 145 -5.93 4.19 15.76
N GLU A 146 -5.81 5.48 15.40
CA GLU A 146 -4.55 6.07 14.94
C GLU A 146 -3.40 5.83 15.93
N ARG A 147 -3.63 6.13 17.23
CA ARG A 147 -2.65 5.91 18.31
C ARG A 147 -2.20 4.46 18.47
N LYS A 148 -3.06 3.49 18.16
CA LYS A 148 -2.74 2.06 18.23
C LYS A 148 -2.06 1.55 16.95
N ILE A 149 -2.51 2.03 15.80
CA ILE A 149 -2.02 1.62 14.48
C ILE A 149 -0.59 2.12 14.27
N PHE A 150 -0.30 3.37 14.66
CA PHE A 150 1.01 3.97 14.49
C PHE A 150 2.18 3.09 15.00
N PRO A 151 2.24 2.74 16.29
CA PRO A 151 3.33 1.91 16.80
C PRO A 151 3.31 0.50 16.20
N ALA A 152 2.12 -0.06 15.90
CA ALA A 152 2.02 -1.40 15.32
C ALA A 152 2.61 -1.46 13.90
N ILE A 153 2.38 -0.44 13.08
CA ILE A 153 2.98 -0.36 11.74
C ILE A 153 4.49 -0.15 11.84
N ASP A 154 4.96 0.71 12.75
CA ASP A 154 6.38 0.96 12.95
C ASP A 154 7.13 -0.33 13.36
N ILE A 155 6.54 -1.13 14.25
CA ILE A 155 7.08 -2.43 14.66
C ILE A 155 7.10 -3.41 13.49
N LEU A 156 6.04 -3.51 12.69
CA LEU A 156 6.03 -4.38 11.50
C LEU A 156 7.09 -3.96 10.48
N LEU A 157 7.30 -2.65 10.32
CA LEU A 157 8.33 -2.12 9.44
C LEU A 157 9.73 -2.44 9.95
N PHE A 158 9.96 -2.39 11.26
CA PHE A 158 11.20 -2.86 11.87
C PHE A 158 11.42 -4.36 11.60
N GLU A 159 10.38 -5.18 11.80
CA GLU A 159 10.44 -6.61 11.54
C GLU A 159 10.69 -6.95 10.06
N SER A 160 10.29 -6.06 9.15
CA SER A 160 10.56 -6.20 7.72
C SER A 160 11.99 -5.81 7.30
N LEU A 161 12.77 -5.17 8.17
CA LEU A 161 14.13 -4.77 7.82
C LEU A 161 15.03 -6.00 7.59
N PRO A 162 16.04 -5.91 6.72
CA PRO A 162 17.13 -6.88 6.65
C PRO A 162 17.81 -7.03 8.02
N ILE A 163 18.16 -8.26 8.43
CA ILE A 163 18.77 -8.55 9.74
C ILE A 163 19.97 -7.65 10.02
N ARG A 164 20.78 -7.36 8.99
CA ARG A 164 21.95 -6.49 9.10
C ARG A 164 21.64 -5.05 9.54
N LEU A 165 20.43 -4.55 9.26
CA LEU A 165 19.99 -3.20 9.61
C LEU A 165 19.20 -3.16 10.92
N ARG A 166 18.58 -4.27 11.33
CA ARG A 166 17.81 -4.34 12.58
C ARG A 166 18.65 -4.00 13.80
N THR A 167 19.88 -4.50 13.88
CA THR A 167 20.76 -4.23 15.03
C THR A 167 21.11 -2.75 15.15
N ASP A 168 21.40 -2.09 14.03
CA ASP A 168 21.71 -0.65 14.04
C ASP A 168 20.47 0.17 14.41
N MET A 169 19.31 -0.19 13.87
CA MET A 169 18.06 0.52 14.12
C MET A 169 17.59 0.35 15.58
N ALA A 170 17.72 -0.85 16.15
CA ALA A 170 17.40 -1.14 17.54
C ALA A 170 18.32 -0.42 18.54
N ASN A 171 19.57 -0.16 18.16
CA ASN A 171 20.51 0.56 19.02
C ASN A 171 20.28 2.07 19.03
N ARG A 172 19.70 2.63 17.96
CA ARG A 172 19.53 4.08 17.78
C ARG A 172 18.15 4.59 18.14
N HIS A 173 17.13 3.74 18.05
CA HIS A 173 15.74 4.16 18.17
C HIS A 173 14.91 3.20 19.01
N VAL A 174 13.87 3.75 19.65
CA VAL A 174 12.84 2.99 20.33
C VAL A 174 11.80 2.54 19.30
N MET A 175 11.46 1.26 19.33
CA MET A 175 10.48 0.68 18.41
C MET A 175 9.07 1.10 18.79
N GLY A 176 8.28 1.53 17.80
CA GLY A 176 6.93 2.04 18.01
C GLY A 176 6.83 3.56 18.01
N ASP A 177 7.96 4.28 18.05
CA ASP A 177 7.99 5.75 18.06
C ASP A 177 7.97 6.35 16.63
N GLY A 178 7.96 5.52 15.59
CA GLY A 178 7.87 5.96 14.19
C GLY A 178 9.21 6.10 13.47
N ALA A 179 10.32 5.76 14.13
CA ALA A 179 11.64 5.85 13.53
C ALA A 179 11.81 4.92 12.31
N CYS A 180 11.26 3.70 12.37
CA CYS A 180 11.34 2.77 11.25
C CYS A 180 10.45 3.20 10.09
N LEU A 181 9.27 3.74 10.40
CA LEU A 181 8.37 4.34 9.42
C LEU A 181 9.04 5.50 8.68
N GLN A 182 9.61 6.45 9.42
CA GLN A 182 10.32 7.60 8.84
C GLN A 182 11.52 7.14 8.02
N TRP A 183 12.30 6.20 8.53
CA TRP A 183 13.45 5.65 7.83
C TRP A 183 13.04 5.02 6.49
N TRP A 184 12.00 4.18 6.47
CA TRP A 184 11.52 3.59 5.21
C TRP A 184 10.97 4.63 4.24
N LEU A 185 10.28 5.65 4.75
CA LEU A 185 9.76 6.74 3.93
C LEU A 185 10.88 7.46 3.18
N GLU A 186 11.96 7.82 3.87
CA GLU A 186 13.13 8.48 3.28
C GLU A 186 13.79 7.62 2.19
N ARG A 187 13.91 6.31 2.43
CA ARG A 187 14.50 5.40 1.45
C ARG A 187 13.59 5.18 0.25
N LEU A 188 12.28 5.15 0.43
CA LEU A 188 11.32 5.09 -0.68
C LEU A 188 11.34 6.37 -1.51
N LEU A 189 11.49 7.54 -0.88
CA LEU A 189 11.68 8.82 -1.59
C LEU A 189 13.00 8.82 -2.38
N ALA A 190 14.10 8.31 -1.80
CA ALA A 190 15.36 8.13 -2.52
C ALA A 190 15.20 7.19 -3.73
N ARG A 191 14.50 6.06 -3.57
CA ARG A 191 14.21 5.13 -4.67
C ARG A 191 13.29 5.72 -5.74
N ALA A 192 12.41 6.66 -5.37
CA ALA A 192 11.60 7.42 -6.31
C ALA A 192 12.39 8.52 -7.05
N GLY A 193 13.69 8.66 -6.76
CA GLY A 193 14.58 9.64 -7.41
C GLY A 193 14.44 11.06 -6.85
N VAL A 194 13.83 11.22 -5.66
CA VAL A 194 13.69 12.54 -5.03
C VAL A 194 15.04 13.00 -4.50
N SER A 195 15.47 14.20 -4.92
CA SER A 195 16.74 14.78 -4.49
C SER A 195 16.77 15.06 -2.98
N GLY A 196 17.93 14.84 -2.35
CA GLY A 196 18.12 15.11 -0.91
C GLY A 196 17.89 13.90 -0.01
N TYR A 197 17.42 12.78 -0.57
CA TYR A 197 17.35 11.50 0.13
C TYR A 197 18.40 10.54 -0.41
N ASP A 198 18.89 9.66 0.46
CA ASP A 198 19.90 8.64 0.14
C ASP A 198 19.26 7.24 0.26
N LEU A 199 19.83 6.24 -0.40
CA LEU A 199 19.45 4.83 -0.23
C LEU A 199 20.13 4.19 0.98
N GLY A 200 21.26 4.76 1.42
CA GLY A 200 22.03 4.24 2.54
C GLY A 200 22.52 2.82 2.26
N SER A 201 22.32 1.91 3.21
CA SER A 201 22.79 0.52 3.17
C SER A 201 21.77 -0.50 2.63
N LEU A 202 20.70 -0.03 1.97
CA LEU A 202 19.75 -0.90 1.27
C LEU A 202 20.36 -1.45 -0.01
N GLY A 203 20.18 -2.75 -0.24
CA GLY A 203 20.44 -3.38 -1.52
C GLY A 203 19.23 -3.26 -2.45
N ASP A 204 19.40 -3.57 -3.73
CA ASP A 204 18.36 -3.37 -4.75
C ASP A 204 17.05 -4.12 -4.45
N ASP A 205 17.13 -5.28 -3.81
CA ASP A 205 16.00 -6.15 -3.48
C ASP A 205 15.40 -5.92 -2.07
N ASP A 206 15.97 -5.02 -1.27
CA ASP A 206 15.47 -4.76 0.09
C ASP A 206 14.25 -3.82 0.06
N TRP A 207 13.08 -4.40 0.26
CA TRP A 207 11.78 -3.71 0.27
C TRP A 207 11.00 -3.99 1.57
N PRO A 208 10.06 -3.11 1.96
CA PRO A 208 9.18 -3.41 3.09
C PRO A 208 8.32 -4.64 2.79
N GLU A 209 8.39 -5.64 3.67
CA GLU A 209 7.55 -6.84 3.65
C GLU A 209 6.14 -6.58 4.22
N ILE A 210 5.54 -5.44 3.89
CA ILE A 210 4.18 -5.07 4.28
C ILE A 210 3.38 -4.55 3.07
N PRO A 211 2.04 -4.59 3.11
CA PRO A 211 1.24 -3.98 2.05
C PRO A 211 1.53 -2.47 1.90
N PRO A 212 1.74 -1.93 0.69
CA PRO A 212 1.99 -0.51 0.46
C PRO A 212 0.93 0.42 1.06
N ALA A 213 -0.34 -0.01 0.99
CA ALA A 213 -1.46 0.69 1.62
C ALA A 213 -1.33 0.82 3.14
N TRP A 214 -0.75 -0.17 3.82
CA TRP A 214 -0.55 -0.13 5.26
C TRP A 214 0.56 0.85 5.62
N LEU A 215 1.62 0.91 4.82
CA LEU A 215 2.67 1.93 4.97
C LEU A 215 2.08 3.34 4.78
N ALA A 216 1.29 3.54 3.72
CA ALA A 216 0.62 4.82 3.45
C ALA A 216 -0.29 5.24 4.60
N LEU A 217 -1.12 4.33 5.12
CA LEU A 217 -1.99 4.62 6.26
C LEU A 217 -1.19 4.86 7.55
N GLY A 218 -0.13 4.09 7.81
CA GLY A 218 0.75 4.31 8.95
C GLY A 218 1.43 5.69 8.93
N TRP A 219 1.84 6.14 7.75
CA TRP A 219 2.37 7.48 7.56
C TRP A 219 1.32 8.57 7.68
N ILE A 220 0.14 8.41 7.07
CA ILE A 220 -0.97 9.36 7.25
C ILE A 220 -1.28 9.55 8.74
N VAL A 221 -1.31 8.45 9.48
CA VAL A 221 -1.50 8.44 10.93
C VAL A 221 -0.36 9.19 11.65
N SER A 222 0.89 9.04 11.20
CA SER A 222 2.04 9.71 11.81
C SER A 222 2.06 11.22 11.64
N LEU A 223 1.38 11.78 10.62
CA LEU A 223 1.31 13.22 10.38
C LEU A 223 0.77 13.99 11.59
N ARG A 224 -0.10 13.39 12.40
CA ARG A 224 -0.62 14.00 13.64
C ARG A 224 0.33 13.89 14.82
N PHE A 225 1.24 12.94 14.81
CA PHE A 225 2.22 12.70 15.88
C PHE A 225 3.54 13.43 15.62
N ALA A 226 3.88 13.68 14.36
CA ALA A 226 5.07 14.45 13.96
C ALA A 226 4.93 15.97 14.14
N ALA A 227 3.70 16.47 14.37
CA ALA A 227 3.40 17.89 14.59
C ALA A 227 3.39 18.29 16.09
N GLY A 228 3.88 17.43 16.98
CA GLY A 228 3.98 17.64 18.43
C GLY A 228 5.38 17.99 18.90
#